data_AF-A0A947G7R9-F1
#
_entry.id   AF-A0A947G7R9-F1
#
_cell.length_a   1.000
_cell.length_b   1.000
_cell.length_c   1.000
_cell.angle_alpha   90.00
_cell.angle_beta   90.00
_cell.angle_gamma   90.00
#
_symmetry.space_group_name_H-M   'P 1'
#
loop_
_entity.id
_entity.type
_entity.pdbx_description
1 polymer ?
#
loop_
_entity_poly.entity_id
_entity_poly.type
_entity_poly.pdbx_seq_one_letter_code
_entity_poly.pdbx_strand_id
1 'polypeptide(L)'
;MKITLHRLFPVLGLALAAGLFIAGSAVMPEQADAGGKPCTTKKFATKAVKDACAKNGQKGAKKLMKKVVKMSKKAGDEKSCLDCHKDLKSWARTKNAVADLKKYIK
;
A
#
# COMPACT_ATOMS: atom_id res chain seq x y z
N MET A 1 -44.86 -0.27 40.15
CA MET A 1 -45.64 -0.43 38.90
C MET A 1 -44.77 -1.16 37.88
N LYS A 2 -45.26 -2.32 37.37
CA LYS A 2 -44.82 -3.13 36.19
C LYS A 2 -43.35 -3.65 36.23
N ILE A 3 -42.97 -4.91 36.46
CA ILE A 3 -43.42 -6.28 36.05
C ILE A 3 -43.66 -6.46 34.55
N THR A 4 -42.69 -7.10 33.87
CA THR A 4 -42.79 -8.16 32.81
C THR A 4 -41.36 -8.47 32.33
N LEU A 5 -40.68 -9.59 32.66
CA LEU A 5 -40.93 -11.01 32.33
C LEU A 5 -41.48 -11.20 30.91
N HIS A 6 -40.77 -12.00 30.10
CA HIS A 6 -41.03 -12.53 28.74
C HIS A 6 -39.76 -12.27 27.88
N ARG A 7 -39.05 -13.20 27.23
CA ARG A 7 -39.24 -14.61 26.81
C ARG A 7 -37.83 -15.14 26.50
N LEU A 8 -37.37 -16.27 27.06
CA LEU A 8 -37.61 -17.59 26.48
C LEU A 8 -37.53 -17.56 24.95
N PHE A 9 -36.30 -17.52 24.41
CA PHE A 9 -36.05 -17.90 23.02
C PHE A 9 -35.63 -19.38 22.97
N PRO A 10 -36.28 -20.18 22.12
CA PRO A 10 -36.38 -21.62 22.28
C PRO A 10 -35.24 -22.37 21.60
N VAL A 11 -34.95 -23.54 22.16
CA VAL A 11 -34.28 -24.66 21.52
C VAL A 11 -35.21 -25.22 20.45
N LEU A 12 -34.95 -25.02 19.16
CA LEU A 12 -35.45 -25.89 18.08
C LEU A 12 -34.85 -25.49 16.71
N GLY A 13 -34.31 -26.46 15.96
CA GLY A 13 -34.15 -26.29 14.51
C GLY A 13 -32.93 -26.93 13.85
N LEU A 14 -32.74 -28.23 14.05
CA LEU A 14 -31.98 -29.06 13.11
C LEU A 14 -32.81 -29.21 11.83
N ALA A 15 -32.38 -28.66 10.69
CA ALA A 15 -32.90 -29.05 9.37
C ALA A 15 -31.86 -28.77 8.26
N LEU A 16 -31.44 -29.87 7.62
CA LEU A 16 -30.68 -29.92 6.37
C LEU A 16 -31.36 -29.12 5.24
N ALA A 17 -30.58 -28.38 4.46
CA ALA A 17 -30.81 -28.28 3.02
C ALA A 17 -29.49 -27.92 2.30
N ALA A 18 -29.03 -28.86 1.49
CA ALA A 18 -27.93 -28.71 0.57
C ALA A 18 -28.21 -27.58 -0.44
N GLY A 19 -27.30 -26.62 -0.52
CA GLY A 19 -27.29 -25.56 -1.53
C GLY A 19 -25.85 -25.32 -1.96
N LEU A 20 -25.46 -26.02 -3.02
CA LEU A 20 -24.14 -26.02 -3.64
C LEU A 20 -23.82 -24.63 -4.22
N PHE A 21 -23.36 -23.69 -3.38
CA PHE A 21 -22.73 -22.46 -3.85
C PHE A 21 -21.31 -22.81 -4.31
N ILE A 22 -21.16 -23.14 -5.60
CA ILE A 22 -19.85 -23.17 -6.24
C ILE A 22 -19.36 -21.73 -6.29
N ALA A 23 -18.60 -21.35 -5.26
CA ALA A 23 -17.81 -20.14 -5.20
C ALA A 23 -16.74 -20.23 -6.30
N GLY A 24 -17.10 -19.80 -7.50
CA GLY A 24 -16.18 -19.52 -8.59
C GLY A 24 -15.40 -18.26 -8.27
N SER A 25 -14.50 -18.32 -7.28
CA SER A 25 -13.45 -17.33 -7.10
C SER A 25 -12.55 -17.43 -8.31
N ALA A 26 -12.78 -16.58 -9.31
CA ALA A 26 -11.82 -16.28 -10.34
C ALA A 26 -10.58 -15.68 -9.65
N VAL A 27 -9.70 -16.55 -9.17
CA VAL A 27 -8.31 -16.24 -8.91
C VAL A 27 -7.71 -15.91 -10.27
N MET A 28 -7.84 -14.63 -10.66
CA MET A 28 -6.97 -14.07 -11.67
C MET A 28 -5.55 -14.41 -11.22
N PRO A 29 -4.76 -15.14 -12.03
CA PRO A 29 -3.34 -15.23 -11.75
C PRO A 29 -2.85 -13.79 -11.81
N GLU A 30 -2.57 -13.19 -10.66
CA GLU A 30 -1.68 -12.05 -10.59
C GLU A 30 -0.41 -12.57 -11.27
N GLN A 31 -0.22 -12.16 -12.54
CA GLN A 31 1.01 -12.44 -13.27
C GLN A 31 2.11 -11.97 -12.34
N ALA A 32 2.77 -12.94 -11.73
CA ALA A 32 3.89 -12.76 -10.86
C ALA A 32 5.06 -12.35 -11.76
N ASP A 33 4.98 -11.15 -12.30
CA ASP A 33 6.16 -10.41 -12.68
C ASP A 33 6.94 -10.27 -11.38
N ALA A 34 8.00 -11.07 -11.25
CA ALA A 34 8.87 -11.07 -10.10
C ALA A 34 9.45 -9.64 -9.83
N GLY A 35 9.33 -8.75 -10.83
CA GLY A 35 9.48 -7.31 -10.72
C GLY A 35 8.15 -6.56 -10.54
N GLY A 36 8.10 -5.57 -9.65
CA GLY A 36 7.02 -4.58 -9.69
C GLY A 36 6.95 -3.89 -11.05
N LYS A 37 5.77 -3.37 -11.42
CA LYS A 37 5.55 -2.63 -12.68
C LYS A 37 6.74 -1.71 -13.00
N PRO A 38 7.23 -1.66 -14.24
CA PRO A 38 8.39 -0.84 -14.59
C PRO A 38 8.11 0.63 -14.26
N CYS A 39 9.15 1.40 -13.88
CA CYS A 39 8.97 2.84 -13.71
C CYS A 39 8.68 3.49 -15.06
N THR A 40 7.71 4.38 -15.07
CA THR A 40 7.29 5.10 -16.28
C THR A 40 8.29 6.19 -16.69
N THR A 41 9.04 6.74 -15.73
CA THR A 41 10.06 7.75 -16.03
C THR A 41 11.30 7.13 -16.66
N LYS A 42 11.78 7.77 -17.73
CA LYS A 42 13.09 7.47 -18.35
C LYS A 42 14.22 8.32 -17.77
N LYS A 43 13.89 9.39 -17.03
CA LYS A 43 14.85 10.33 -16.42
C LYS A 43 14.79 10.24 -14.90
N PHE A 44 15.89 9.85 -14.29
CA PHE A 44 16.02 9.74 -12.83
C PHE A 44 16.88 10.89 -12.30
N ALA A 45 16.39 11.57 -11.25
CA ALA A 45 17.12 12.67 -10.65
C ALA A 45 18.25 12.21 -9.71
N THR A 46 18.23 10.95 -9.27
CA THR A 46 19.25 10.39 -8.38
C THR A 46 19.55 8.94 -8.78
N LYS A 47 20.81 8.53 -8.60
CA LYS A 47 21.26 7.16 -8.88
C LYS A 47 20.54 6.14 -8.01
N ALA A 48 20.31 6.45 -6.73
CA ALA A 48 19.60 5.55 -5.82
C ALA A 48 18.19 5.19 -6.31
N VAL A 49 17.43 6.14 -6.86
CA VAL A 49 16.09 5.87 -7.41
C VAL A 49 16.19 5.09 -8.72
N LYS A 50 17.16 5.40 -9.58
CA LYS A 50 17.44 4.63 -10.81
C LYS A 50 17.73 3.17 -10.47
N ASP A 51 18.62 2.92 -9.53
CA ASP A 51 19.03 1.58 -9.12
C ASP A 51 17.89 0.82 -8.43
N ALA A 52 17.13 1.50 -7.56
CA ALA A 52 15.95 0.91 -6.92
C ALA A 52 14.88 0.54 -7.94
N CYS A 53 14.68 1.39 -8.95
CA CYS A 53 13.79 1.09 -10.07
C CYS A 53 14.30 -0.09 -10.91
N ALA A 54 15.58 -0.12 -11.25
CA ALA A 54 16.17 -1.20 -12.05
C ALA A 54 16.06 -2.57 -11.35
N LYS A 55 16.10 -2.60 -10.01
CA LYS A 55 16.01 -3.85 -9.22
C LYS A 55 14.61 -4.45 -9.16
N ASN A 56 13.56 -3.64 -9.04
CA ASN A 56 12.20 -4.16 -8.78
C ASN A 56 11.09 -3.18 -9.23
N GLY A 57 11.35 -2.42 -10.29
CA GLY A 57 10.44 -1.41 -10.83
C GLY A 57 9.94 -0.41 -9.79
N GLN A 58 8.66 -0.05 -9.93
CA GLN A 58 7.96 0.86 -9.03
C GLN A 58 7.92 0.33 -7.60
N LYS A 59 7.86 -1.00 -7.38
CA LYS A 59 7.91 -1.59 -6.02
C LYS A 59 9.25 -1.27 -5.36
N GLY A 60 10.36 -1.40 -6.09
CA GLY A 60 11.71 -1.05 -5.62
C GLY A 60 11.86 0.43 -5.31
N ALA A 61 11.41 1.30 -6.23
CA ALA A 61 11.40 2.75 -6.01
C ALA A 61 10.56 3.15 -4.78
N LYS A 62 9.35 2.59 -4.63
CA LYS A 62 8.48 2.83 -3.46
C LYS A 62 9.11 2.35 -2.16
N LYS A 63 9.81 1.22 -2.17
CA LYS A 63 10.53 0.71 -0.99
C LYS A 63 11.63 1.68 -0.55
N LEU A 64 12.39 2.25 -1.49
CA LEU A 64 13.36 3.29 -1.19
C LEU A 64 12.70 4.53 -0.59
N MET A 65 11.61 5.04 -1.18
CA MET A 65 10.92 6.23 -0.65
C MET A 65 10.37 5.99 0.77
N LYS A 66 9.81 4.81 1.04
CA LYS A 66 9.37 4.42 2.40
C LYS A 66 10.54 4.37 3.38
N LYS A 67 11.73 3.92 2.95
CA LYS A 67 12.93 3.94 3.80
C LYS A 67 13.33 5.38 4.13
N VAL A 68 13.27 6.27 3.16
CA VAL A 68 13.57 7.70 3.34
C VAL A 68 12.61 8.35 4.34
N VAL A 69 11.30 8.12 4.22
CA VAL A 69 10.30 8.58 5.20
C VAL A 69 10.58 8.03 6.61
N LYS A 70 11.07 6.80 6.72
CA LYS A 70 11.49 6.27 8.03
C LYS A 70 12.74 6.95 8.55
N MET A 71 13.69 7.30 7.68
CA MET A 71 14.92 7.99 8.04
C MET A 71 14.64 9.44 8.46
N SER A 72 13.74 10.15 7.78
CA SER A 72 13.36 11.51 8.17
C SER A 72 12.70 11.54 9.55
N LYS A 73 11.82 10.58 9.86
CA LYS A 73 11.23 10.44 11.19
C LYS A 73 12.28 10.21 12.28
N LYS A 74 13.28 9.36 12.00
CA LYS A 74 14.40 9.12 12.94
C LYS A 74 15.30 10.36 13.11
N ALA A 75 15.35 11.24 12.12
CA ALA A 75 16.10 12.49 12.16
C ALA A 75 15.33 13.65 12.79
N GLY A 76 14.04 13.48 13.13
CA GLY A 76 13.18 14.55 13.66
C GLY A 76 12.50 15.41 12.60
N ASP A 77 12.72 15.16 11.30
CA ASP A 77 12.12 15.94 10.21
C ASP A 77 10.71 15.47 9.81
N GLU A 78 10.32 14.27 10.26
CA GLU A 78 8.97 13.68 10.15
C GLU A 78 8.31 13.70 8.75
N LYS A 79 9.10 13.77 7.67
CA LYS A 79 8.57 13.85 6.29
C LYS A 79 7.53 12.78 5.96
N SER A 80 6.50 13.21 5.23
CA SER A 80 5.43 12.40 4.66
C SER A 80 5.60 12.26 3.13
N CYS A 81 4.74 11.44 2.52
CA CYS A 81 4.72 11.29 1.06
C CYS A 81 4.42 12.63 0.35
N LEU A 82 3.56 13.47 0.96
CA LEU A 82 3.07 14.71 0.34
C LEU A 82 4.08 15.87 0.46
N ASP A 83 5.10 15.75 1.31
CA ASP A 83 6.17 16.75 1.37
C ASP A 83 7.06 16.70 0.12
N CYS A 84 7.21 15.51 -0.48
CA CYS A 84 7.98 15.30 -1.70
C CYS A 84 7.10 15.19 -2.96
N HIS A 85 5.85 14.76 -2.83
CA HIS A 85 4.93 14.59 -3.95
C HIS A 85 3.74 15.54 -3.84
N LYS A 86 3.36 16.16 -4.96
CA LYS A 86 2.18 17.04 -5.05
C LYS A 86 0.89 16.29 -4.71
N ASP A 87 0.84 15.02 -5.08
CA ASP A 87 -0.31 14.16 -4.87
C ASP A 87 0.10 12.67 -4.95
N LEU A 88 -0.79 11.79 -4.50
CA LEU A 88 -0.58 10.34 -4.46
C LEU A 88 -1.15 9.59 -5.69
N LYS A 89 -1.72 10.31 -6.66
CA LYS A 89 -2.28 9.75 -7.89
C LYS A 89 -1.23 9.76 -9.01
N SER A 90 -0.73 10.93 -9.35
CA SER A 90 0.30 11.20 -10.36
C SER A 90 1.71 10.97 -9.86
N TRP A 91 1.92 11.05 -8.53
CA TRP A 91 3.24 11.05 -7.90
C TRP A 91 4.17 12.17 -8.42
N ALA A 92 3.60 13.24 -8.98
CA ALA A 92 4.35 14.41 -9.41
C ALA A 92 5.15 14.98 -8.24
N ARG A 93 6.40 15.39 -8.50
CA ARG A 93 7.30 15.89 -7.46
C ARG A 93 7.07 17.37 -7.18
N THR A 94 7.27 17.77 -5.93
CA THR A 94 7.44 19.19 -5.57
C THR A 94 8.81 19.69 -6.07
N LYS A 95 9.02 21.02 -6.07
CA LYS A 95 10.30 21.62 -6.51
C LYS A 95 11.47 21.19 -5.62
N ASN A 96 11.21 20.96 -4.33
CA ASN A 96 12.24 20.62 -3.33
C ASN A 96 12.45 19.12 -3.14
N ALA A 97 11.60 18.27 -3.73
CA ALA A 97 11.60 16.82 -3.51
C ALA A 97 12.98 16.15 -3.71
N VAL A 98 13.75 16.60 -4.70
CA VAL A 98 15.09 16.03 -4.97
C VAL A 98 16.10 16.45 -3.91
N ALA A 99 16.06 17.71 -3.48
CA ALA A 99 16.96 18.21 -2.46
C ALA A 99 16.67 17.53 -1.11
N ASP A 100 15.40 17.41 -0.74
CA ASP A 100 14.98 16.72 0.48
C ASP A 100 15.31 15.23 0.44
N LEU A 101 15.09 14.56 -0.70
CA LEU A 101 15.48 13.16 -0.87
C LEU A 101 16.99 12.97 -0.63
N LYS A 102 17.83 13.81 -1.24
CA LYS A 102 19.30 13.75 -1.12
C LYS A 102 19.82 13.82 0.31
N LYS A 103 19.08 14.43 1.25
CA LYS A 103 19.46 14.47 2.68
C LYS A 103 19.55 13.08 3.31
N TYR A 104 18.75 12.13 2.80
CA TYR A 104 18.61 10.79 3.40
C TYR A 104 19.16 9.65 2.53
N ILE A 105 19.38 9.89 1.23
CA ILE A 105 20.05 8.93 0.35
C ILE A 105 21.50 9.37 0.13
N LYS A 106 22.36 9.01 1.08
CA LYS A 106 23.81 9.04 0.89
C LYS A 106 24.24 7.80 0.10
#